data_AF-A0A1M5CE17-F1
#
_entry.id   AF-A0A1M5CE17-F1
#
_cell.length_a   1.000
_cell.length_b   1.000
_cell.length_c   1.000
_cell.angle_alpha   90.00
_cell.angle_beta   90.00
_cell.angle_gamma   90.00
#
_symmetry.space_group_name_H-M   'P 1'
#
loop_
_entity.id
_entity.type
_entity.pdbx_description
1 polymer ?
#
loop_
_entity_poly.entity_id
_entity_poly.type
_entity_poly.pdbx_seq_one_letter_code
_entity_poly.pdbx_strand_id
1 'polypeptide(L)'
;MRFHLTIPHGIYTFRFDVEAAGKDKHFEQWRLVAGDRVVVLQSNRPMLQARGLKKKPVTWKVVEGEVKDEKALAKVCKAIEDHLAGPPPPPQPASPFPDLPARMLLKQPNPRKQG
;
A
#
# COMPACT_ATOMS: atom_id res chain seq x y z
N MET A 1 -7.64 -14.79 -5.22
CA MET A 1 -7.57 -14.13 -3.89
C MET A 1 -8.76 -13.17 -3.82
N ARG A 2 -9.59 -13.24 -2.77
CA ARG A 2 -10.81 -12.43 -2.65
C ARG A 2 -10.86 -11.79 -1.26
N PHE A 3 -11.21 -10.52 -1.21
CA PHE A 3 -11.40 -9.78 0.04
C PHE A 3 -12.44 -8.68 -0.14
N HIS A 4 -13.04 -8.23 0.95
CA HIS A 4 -14.00 -7.14 0.94
C HIS A 4 -13.34 -5.83 1.36
N LEU A 5 -13.66 -4.75 0.66
CA LEU A 5 -13.25 -3.40 1.01
C LEU A 5 -14.46 -2.55 1.32
N THR A 6 -14.38 -1.82 2.43
CA THR A 6 -15.38 -0.82 2.81
C THR A 6 -14.70 0.54 2.78
N ILE A 7 -15.17 1.44 1.90
CA ILE A 7 -14.54 2.74 1.68
C ILE A 7 -15.57 3.84 1.94
N PRO A 8 -15.33 4.69 2.96
CA PRO A 8 -16.15 5.87 3.18
C PRO A 8 -15.80 6.98 2.19
N HIS A 9 -16.80 7.51 1.51
CA HIS A 9 -16.70 8.62 0.58
C HIS A 9 -17.81 9.65 0.81
N GLY A 10 -17.49 10.68 1.59
CA GLY A 10 -18.47 11.68 2.01
C GLY A 10 -19.48 11.04 2.96
N ILE A 11 -20.78 11.19 2.65
CA ILE A 11 -21.88 10.58 3.39
C ILE A 11 -22.15 9.12 3.00
N TYR A 12 -21.56 8.64 1.91
CA TYR A 12 -21.78 7.30 1.39
C TYR A 12 -20.64 6.36 1.76
N THR A 13 -21.00 5.15 2.17
CA THR A 13 -20.04 4.07 2.41
C THR A 13 -20.20 3.02 1.33
N PHE A 14 -19.18 2.89 0.50
CA PHE A 14 -19.17 1.92 -0.59
C PHE A 14 -18.56 0.61 -0.11
N ARG A 15 -19.23 -0.51 -0.40
CA ARG A 15 -18.74 -1.86 -0.13
C ARG A 15 -18.41 -2.53 -1.47
N PHE A 16 -17.18 -3.00 -1.59
CA PHE A 16 -16.67 -3.67 -2.77
C PHE A 16 -16.22 -5.07 -2.40
N ASP A 17 -16.67 -6.06 -3.15
CA ASP A 17 -16.05 -7.37 -3.22
C ASP A 17 -14.93 -7.32 -4.24
N VAL A 18 -13.69 -7.48 -3.79
CA VAL A 18 -12.50 -7.45 -4.64
C VAL A 18 -12.02 -8.87 -4.87
N GLU A 19 -11.90 -9.26 -6.13
CA GLU A 19 -11.43 -10.57 -6.56
C GLU A 19 -10.26 -10.42 -7.52
N ALA A 20 -9.17 -11.14 -7.27
CA ALA A 20 -8.06 -11.23 -8.21
C ALA A 20 -8.49 -12.10 -9.41
N ALA A 21 -8.63 -11.48 -10.58
CA ALA A 21 -9.09 -12.13 -11.81
C ALA A 21 -7.95 -12.82 -12.56
N GLY A 22 -6.73 -12.29 -12.46
CA GLY A 22 -5.57 -12.86 -13.13
C GLY A 22 -4.32 -12.02 -12.90
N LYS A 23 -3.15 -12.64 -13.09
CA LYS A 23 -1.86 -11.97 -12.97
C LYS A 23 -0.96 -12.34 -14.13
N ASP A 24 -0.56 -11.33 -14.88
CA ASP A 24 0.46 -11.38 -15.91
C ASP A 24 1.81 -10.88 -15.39
N LYS A 25 2.83 -11.08 -16.22
CA LYS A 25 4.19 -10.58 -15.95
C LYS A 25 4.25 -9.05 -15.89
N HIS A 26 3.35 -8.38 -16.62
CA HIS A 26 3.30 -6.93 -16.73
C HIS A 26 2.16 -6.30 -15.93
N PHE A 27 1.04 -7.01 -15.82
CA PHE A 27 -0.19 -6.45 -15.27
C PHE A 27 -0.88 -7.43 -14.33
N GLU A 28 -1.65 -6.88 -13.40
CA GLU A 28 -2.51 -7.65 -12.51
C GLU A 28 -3.94 -7.16 -12.69
N GLN A 29 -4.88 -8.08 -12.87
CA GLN A 29 -6.29 -7.78 -13.06
C GLN A 29 -7.07 -8.05 -11.79
N TRP A 30 -7.85 -7.05 -11.40
CA TRP A 30 -8.66 -7.02 -10.19
C TRP A 30 -10.10 -6.73 -10.57
N ARG A 31 -11.01 -7.64 -10.23
CA ARG A 31 -12.44 -7.48 -10.42
C ARG A 31 -13.05 -6.95 -9.13
N LEU A 32 -13.74 -5.83 -9.24
CA LEU A 32 -14.49 -5.17 -8.17
C LEU A 32 -15.97 -5.37 -8.44
N VAL A 33 -16.70 -5.90 -7.46
CA VAL A 33 -18.15 -6.05 -7.51
C VAL A 33 -18.75 -5.20 -6.40
N ALA A 34 -19.65 -4.30 -6.77
CA ALA A 34 -20.38 -3.42 -5.85
C ALA A 34 -21.88 -3.49 -6.15
N GLY A 35 -22.56 -4.43 -5.48
CA GLY A 35 -23.95 -4.74 -5.77
C GLY A 35 -24.12 -5.21 -7.21
N ASP A 36 -24.87 -4.46 -8.01
CA ASP A 36 -25.15 -4.75 -9.42
C ASP A 36 -24.01 -4.35 -10.37
N ARG A 37 -23.08 -3.52 -9.91
CA ARG A 37 -22.00 -2.99 -10.76
C ARG A 37 -20.74 -3.85 -10.62
N VAL A 38 -20.14 -4.14 -11.77
CA VAL A 38 -18.85 -4.81 -11.86
C VAL A 38 -17.87 -3.88 -12.57
N VAL A 39 -16.68 -3.72 -11.98
CA VAL A 39 -15.58 -2.92 -12.53
C VAL A 39 -14.35 -3.80 -12.56
N VAL A 40 -13.66 -3.85 -13.70
CA VAL A 40 -12.38 -4.56 -13.83
C VAL A 40 -11.27 -3.54 -13.90
N LEU A 41 -10.36 -3.61 -12.94
CA LEU A 41 -9.16 -2.81 -12.85
C LEU A 41 -7.94 -3.61 -13.29
N GLN A 42 -7.00 -2.91 -13.91
CA GLN A 42 -5.69 -3.42 -14.24
C GLN A 42 -4.63 -2.56 -13.55
N SER A 43 -3.67 -3.23 -12.92
CA SER A 43 -2.58 -2.64 -12.15
C SER A 43 -1.24 -3.02 -12.76
N ASN A 44 -0.31 -2.06 -12.89
CA ASN A 44 1.06 -2.31 -13.34
C ASN A 44 2.04 -2.69 -12.20
N ARG A 45 1.52 -2.96 -10.99
CA ARG A 45 2.30 -3.34 -9.80
C ARG A 45 3.32 -4.47 -10.06
N PRO A 46 2.99 -5.60 -10.70
CA PRO A 46 3.96 -6.66 -10.95
C PRO A 46 5.14 -6.20 -11.80
N MET A 47 4.91 -5.38 -12.83
CA MET A 47 5.97 -4.80 -13.65
C MET A 47 6.89 -3.88 -12.83
N LEU A 48 6.32 -3.06 -11.95
CA LEU A 48 7.08 -2.14 -11.11
C LEU A 48 7.94 -2.89 -10.09
N GLN A 49 7.41 -3.96 -9.48
CA GLN A 49 8.17 -4.81 -8.57
C GLN A 49 9.31 -5.53 -9.29
N ALA A 50 9.05 -6.10 -10.47
CA ALA A 50 10.06 -6.81 -11.27
C ALA A 50 11.23 -5.89 -11.67
N ARG A 51 10.98 -4.59 -11.85
CA ARG A 51 12.00 -3.58 -12.18
C ARG A 51 12.62 -2.89 -10.97
N GLY A 52 12.30 -3.32 -9.73
CA GLY A 52 12.81 -2.70 -8.51
C GLY A 52 12.29 -1.27 -8.25
N LEU A 53 11.28 -0.82 -9.00
CA LEU A 53 10.70 0.53 -8.93
C LEU A 53 9.63 0.62 -7.83
N LYS A 54 9.96 0.14 -6.63
CA LYS A 54 9.04 0.10 -5.46
C LYS A 54 8.57 1.47 -4.99
N LYS A 55 9.30 2.54 -5.36
CA LYS A 55 8.97 3.93 -5.01
C LYS A 55 8.05 4.63 -6.03
N LYS A 56 7.81 4.04 -7.21
CA LYS A 56 6.91 4.63 -8.20
C LYS A 56 5.45 4.30 -7.86
N PRO A 57 4.52 5.26 -8.03
CA PRO A 57 3.10 5.00 -7.81
C PRO A 57 2.61 3.94 -8.80
N VAL A 58 1.82 3.01 -8.30
CA VAL A 58 1.14 2.02 -9.13
C VAL A 58 0.10 2.75 -9.99
N THR A 59 0.12 2.46 -11.28
CA THR A 59 -0.87 2.99 -12.23
C THR A 59 -2.00 1.99 -12.34
N TRP A 60 -3.20 2.46 -12.06
CA TRP A 60 -4.43 1.70 -12.16
C TRP A 60 -5.22 2.18 -13.38
N LYS A 61 -5.72 1.23 -14.17
CA LYS A 61 -6.56 1.51 -15.33
C LYS A 61 -7.85 0.71 -15.23
N VAL A 62 -8.98 1.37 -15.46
CA VAL A 62 -10.27 0.69 -15.62
C VAL A 62 -10.32 0.09 -17.02
N VAL A 63 -10.47 -1.23 -17.09
CA VAL A 63 -10.60 -1.98 -18.35
C VAL A 63 -12.06 -2.21 -18.69
N GLU A 64 -12.88 -2.50 -17.66
CA GLU A 64 -14.32 -2.69 -17.81
C GLU A 64 -15.08 -2.01 -16.69
N GLY A 65 -16.29 -1.54 -16.98
CA GLY A 65 -17.16 -0.84 -16.05
C GLY A 65 -16.97 0.68 -16.07
N GLU A 66 -17.97 1.37 -15.52
CA GLU A 66 -18.00 2.83 -15.47
C GLU A 66 -17.67 3.32 -14.06
N VAL A 67 -16.66 4.18 -13.97
CA VAL A 67 -16.29 4.85 -12.73
C VAL A 67 -16.61 6.32 -12.91
N LYS A 68 -17.69 6.78 -12.25
CA LYS A 68 -18.11 8.18 -12.30
C LYS A 68 -17.26 9.12 -11.45
N ASP A 69 -16.58 8.58 -10.43
CA ASP A 69 -15.87 9.37 -9.43
C ASP A 69 -14.40 8.94 -9.33
N GLU A 70 -13.52 9.74 -9.92
CA GLU A 70 -12.06 9.50 -9.91
C GLU A 70 -11.47 9.53 -8.50
N LYS A 71 -12.06 10.31 -7.58
CA LYS A 71 -11.59 10.37 -6.18
C LYS A 71 -11.94 9.09 -5.44
N ALA A 72 -13.12 8.53 -5.69
CA ALA A 72 -13.51 7.23 -5.15
C ALA A 72 -12.59 6.12 -5.67
N LEU A 73 -12.26 6.15 -6.97
CA LEU A 73 -11.31 5.20 -7.57
C LEU A 73 -9.94 5.26 -6.92
N ALA A 74 -9.38 6.46 -6.74
CA ALA A 74 -8.08 6.62 -6.11
C ALA A 74 -8.04 6.03 -4.68
N LYS A 75 -9.14 6.18 -3.92
CA LYS A 75 -9.28 5.54 -2.60
C LYS A 75 -9.33 4.02 -2.67
N VAL A 76 -10.06 3.46 -3.64
CA VAL A 76 -10.13 2.00 -3.87
C VAL A 76 -8.75 1.46 -4.20
N CYS A 77 -8.05 2.07 -5.16
CA CYS A 77 -6.70 1.68 -5.54
C CYS A 77 -5.75 1.70 -4.34
N LYS A 78 -5.78 2.79 -3.55
CA LYS A 78 -4.95 2.90 -2.34
C LYS A 78 -5.30 1.84 -1.30
N ALA A 79 -6.57 1.54 -1.08
CA ALA A 79 -7.01 0.53 -0.12
C ALA A 79 -6.58 -0.89 -0.54
N ILE A 80 -6.64 -1.21 -1.84
CA ILE A 80 -6.10 -2.47 -2.38
C ILE A 80 -4.57 -2.52 -2.17
N GLU A 81 -3.86 -1.42 -2.46
CA GLU A 81 -2.41 -1.36 -2.27
C GLU A 81 -2.00 -1.57 -0.82
N ASP A 82 -2.70 -0.93 0.13
CA ASP A 82 -2.47 -1.02 1.57
C ASP A 82 -2.70 -2.46 2.08
N HIS A 83 -3.81 -3.07 1.66
CA HIS A 83 -4.11 -4.47 1.99
C HIS A 83 -3.03 -5.43 1.45
N LEU A 84 -2.45 -5.13 0.29
CA LEU A 84 -1.37 -5.91 -0.32
C LEU A 84 0.02 -5.56 0.20
N ALA A 85 0.22 -4.41 0.83
CA ALA A 85 1.50 -4.01 1.44
C ALA A 85 1.72 -4.73 2.78
N GLY A 86 0.66 -5.28 3.37
CA GLY A 86 0.67 -5.86 4.71
C GLY A 86 0.58 -4.77 5.78
N PRO A 87 0.47 -5.14 7.07
CA PRO A 87 0.42 -4.16 8.14
C PRO A 87 1.66 -3.25 8.04
N PRO A 88 1.49 -1.92 8.17
CA PRO A 88 2.65 -1.05 8.29
C PRO A 88 3.52 -1.57 9.44
N PRO A 89 4.86 -1.51 9.31
CA PRO A 89 5.71 -1.82 10.46
C PRO A 89 5.18 -0.97 11.63
N PRO A 90 5.01 -1.56 12.83
CA PRO A 90 4.52 -0.83 13.97
C PRO A 90 5.35 0.46 14.10
N PRO A 91 4.72 1.61 14.42
CA PRO A 91 5.46 2.84 14.62
C PRO A 91 6.61 2.51 15.56
N GLN A 92 7.85 2.68 15.07
CA GLN A 92 9.02 2.40 15.87
C GLN A 92 8.83 3.21 17.16
N PRO A 93 8.92 2.59 18.35
CA PRO A 93 8.82 3.35 19.58
C PRO A 93 9.83 4.49 19.45
N ALA A 94 9.36 5.73 19.66
CA ALA A 94 10.22 6.90 19.62
C ALA A 94 11.47 6.56 20.43
N SER A 95 12.64 6.63 19.78
CA SER A 95 13.90 6.27 20.41
C SER A 95 13.96 7.01 21.75
N PRO A 96 14.13 6.33 22.91
CA PRO A 96 14.19 6.99 24.21
C PRO A 96 15.40 7.92 24.33
N PHE A 97 16.29 7.87 23.34
CA PHE A 97 17.39 8.80 23.18
C PHE A 97 16.85 10.06 22.49
N PRO A 98 16.75 11.21 23.19
CA PRO A 98 16.64 12.49 22.52
C PRO A 98 17.84 12.60 21.55
N ASP A 99 17.65 13.29 20.43
CA ASP A 99 18.61 13.48 19.34
C ASP A 99 19.93 14.09 19.87
N LEU A 100 20.75 13.26 20.50
CA LEU A 100 22.02 13.64 21.08
C LEU A 100 23.02 13.66 19.93
N PRO A 101 23.73 14.77 19.70
CA PRO A 101 24.73 14.83 18.65
C PRO A 101 25.75 13.71 18.86
N ALA A 102 26.08 12.99 17.77
CA ALA A 102 26.95 11.81 17.75
C ALA A 102 28.28 11.94 18.52
N ARG A 103 28.71 13.17 18.81
CA ARG A 103 29.88 13.49 19.63
C ARG A 103 29.81 13.03 21.09
N MET A 104 28.62 12.75 21.66
CA MET A 104 28.53 12.32 23.06
C MET A 104 28.80 10.82 23.28
N LEU A 105 28.66 9.97 22.26
CA LEU A 105 28.90 8.53 22.37
C LEU A 105 30.39 8.14 22.41
N LEU A 106 31.30 9.02 21.97
CA LEU A 106 32.74 8.74 21.91
C LEU A 106 33.50 8.99 23.24
N LYS A 107 32.86 9.50 24.28
CA LYS A 107 33.50 9.83 25.56
C LYS A 107 33.24 8.81 26.68
N GLN A 108 32.87 7.57 26.35
CA GLN A 108 32.89 6.52 27.36
C GLN A 108 34.34 6.03 27.58
N PRO A 109 34.89 6.11 28.80
CA PRO A 109 36.18 5.50 29.10
C PRO A 109 36.05 3.97 28.95
N ASN A 110 36.86 3.40 28.07
CA ASN A 110 36.91 1.97 27.81
C ASN A 110 37.52 1.25 29.04
N PRO A 111 36.79 0.38 29.75
CA PRO A 111 37.29 -0.29 30.95
C PRO A 111 38.40 -1.32 30.68
N ARG A 112 38.76 -1.56 29.41
CA ARG A 112 39.87 -2.47 29.03
C ARG A 112 41.28 -1.90 29.22
N LYS A 113 41.44 -0.67 29.74
CA LYS A 113 42.74 -0.07 30.08
C LYS A 113 42.94 0.09 31.59
N GLN A 114 42.59 -0.92 32.37
CA GLN A 114 43.07 -1.02 33.75
C GLN A 114 43.71 -2.40 33.92
N GLY A 115 45.04 -2.39 33.84
CA GLY A 115 45.96 -3.52 33.88
C GLY A 115 47.36 -2.98 33.72
#